data_AF-A0ABD7INB2-F1
#
_entry.id   AF-A0ABD7INB2-F1
#
_cell.length_a   1.000
_cell.length_b   1.000
_cell.length_c   1.000
_cell.angle_alpha   90.00
_cell.angle_beta   90.00
_cell.angle_gamma   90.00
#
_symmetry.space_group_name_H-M   'P 1'
#
loop_
_entity.id
_entity.type
_entity.pdbx_description
1 polymer ?
#
loop_
_entity_poly.entity_id
_entity_poly.type
_entity_poly.pdbx_seq_one_letter_code
_entity_poly.pdbx_strand_id
1 'polypeptide(L)' 'MEIKINTPKEMPKDFKVIEQRADFIKARAEYSNGLILITEQTAGETTLHSNFNWIKQADGSFTPNYDSPNNNFQDQN' A
#
# COMPACT_ATOMS: atom_id res chain seq x y z
N MET A 1 14.88 -2.29 -0.45
CA MET A 1 14.35 -3.28 0.51
C MET A 1 12.97 -3.67 0.01
N GLU A 2 12.69 -4.96 -0.20
CA GLU A 2 11.40 -5.39 -0.75
C GLU A 2 10.38 -5.50 0.39
N ILE A 3 9.28 -4.73 0.31
CA ILE A 3 8.18 -4.83 1.26
C ILE A 3 7.24 -5.92 0.77
N LYS A 4 7.16 -7.04 1.50
CA LYS A 4 6.25 -8.15 1.18
C LYS A 4 4.87 -7.89 1.79
N ILE A 5 3.88 -7.63 0.96
CA ILE A 5 2.49 -7.40 1.37
C ILE A 5 1.63 -8.58 0.93
N ASN A 6 0.85 -9.15 1.84
CA ASN A 6 -0.14 -10.17 1.52
C ASN A 6 -1.39 -9.48 0.98
N THR A 7 -1.36 -9.15 -0.31
CA THR A 7 -2.53 -8.68 -1.05
C THR A 7 -3.40 -9.86 -1.46
N PRO A 8 -4.67 -9.61 -1.84
CA PRO A 8 -5.42 -10.58 -2.62
C PRO A 8 -4.62 -10.97 -3.86
N LYS A 9 -4.68 -12.25 -4.26
CA LYS A 9 -3.90 -12.80 -5.39
C LYS A 9 -4.50 -12.39 -6.74
N GLU A 10 -4.81 -11.12 -6.89
CA GLU A 10 -5.43 -10.49 -8.04
C GLU A 10 -4.71 -9.17 -8.38
N MET A 11 -4.97 -8.65 -9.57
CA MET A 11 -4.56 -7.29 -9.93
C MET A 11 -5.44 -6.27 -9.20
N PRO A 12 -4.92 -5.08 -8.84
CA PRO A 12 -5.75 -3.98 -8.37
C PRO A 12 -6.89 -3.71 -9.35
N LYS A 13 -8.11 -3.50 -8.84
CA LYS A 13 -9.26 -3.08 -9.65
C LYS A 13 -9.12 -1.64 -10.14
N ASP A 14 -8.36 -0.82 -9.41
CA ASP A 14 -7.98 0.53 -9.81
C ASP A 14 -6.50 0.75 -9.47
N PHE A 15 -5.78 1.37 -10.40
CA PHE A 15 -4.38 1.73 -10.22
C PHE A 15 -4.13 3.10 -10.83
N LYS A 16 -3.51 3.99 -10.06
CA LYS A 16 -3.23 5.37 -10.46
C LYS A 16 -1.82 5.77 -10.05
N VAL A 17 -1.07 6.35 -10.97
CA VAL A 17 0.15 7.10 -10.62
C VAL A 17 -0.30 8.52 -10.24
N ILE A 18 -0.12 8.86 -8.97
CA ILE A 18 -0.51 10.17 -8.43
C ILE A 18 0.56 11.20 -8.78
N GLU A 19 1.83 10.83 -8.63
CA GLU A 19 2.95 11.72 -8.88
C GLU A 19 4.14 10.90 -9.40
N GLN A 20 4.83 11.44 -10.41
CA GLN A 20 6.05 10.85 -10.93
C GLN A 20 7.05 11.93 -11.29
N ARG A 21 8.19 11.90 -10.63
CA ARG A 21 9.37 12.74 -10.88
C ARG A 21 10.59 11.84 -11.07
N ALA A 22 11.73 12.44 -11.41
CA ALA A 22 12.96 11.70 -11.70
C ALA A 22 13.43 10.81 -10.53
N ASP A 23 13.14 11.22 -9.29
CA ASP A 23 13.61 10.61 -8.05
C ASP A 23 12.47 10.16 -7.12
N PHE A 24 11.21 10.31 -7.56
CA PHE A 24 10.04 10.06 -6.73
C PHE A 24 8.88 9.47 -7.54
N ILE A 25 8.24 8.43 -7.00
CA ILE A 25 7.01 7.87 -7.55
C ILE A 25 6.01 7.72 -6.40
N LYS A 26 4.79 8.19 -6.62
CA LYS A 26 3.63 7.93 -5.76
C LYS A 26 2.53 7.27 -6.57
N ALA A 27 2.06 6.11 -6.11
CA ALA A 27 1.00 5.37 -6.76
C ALA A 27 -0.04 4.88 -5.75
N ARG A 28 -1.29 4.79 -6.20
CA ARG A 28 -2.43 4.24 -5.47
C ARG A 28 -2.90 2.97 -6.16
N ALA A 29 -3.16 1.92 -5.38
CA ALA A 29 -3.76 0.68 -5.83
C ALA A 29 -4.95 0.34 -4.93
N GLU A 30 -6.09 0.01 -5.53
CA GLU A 30 -7.28 -0.45 -4.81
C GLU A 30 -7.64 -1.87 -5.26
N TYR A 31 -7.88 -2.76 -4.31
CA TYR A 31 -8.20 -4.17 -4.56
C TYR A 31 -9.70 -4.45 -4.38
N SER A 32 -10.18 -5.59 -4.88
CA SER A 32 -11.62 -5.94 -4.86
C SER A 32 -12.17 -6.08 -3.45
N ASN A 33 -11.32 -6.45 -2.49
CA ASN A 33 -11.70 -6.62 -1.09
C ASN A 33 -11.63 -5.33 -0.26
N GLY A 34 -11.45 -4.17 -0.91
CA GLY A 34 -11.44 -2.87 -0.26
C GLY A 34 -10.09 -2.47 0.36
N LEU A 35 -9.02 -3.26 0.21
CA LEU A 35 -7.67 -2.81 0.53
C LEU A 35 -7.26 -1.69 -0.42
N ILE A 36 -6.82 -0.55 0.14
CA ILE A 36 -6.19 0.54 -0.61
C ILE A 36 -4.74 0.63 -0.16
N LEU A 37 -3.82 0.68 -1.12
CA LEU A 37 -2.39 0.89 -0.91
C LEU A 37 -1.97 2.18 -1.58
N ILE A 38 -1.18 2.98 -0.87
CA ILE A 38 -0.43 4.08 -1.47
C ILE A 38 1.05 3.82 -1.22
N THR A 39 1.82 3.73 -2.29
CA THR A 39 3.28 3.56 -2.24
C THR A 39 3.95 4.85 -2.62
N GLU A 40 4.86 5.32 -1.78
CA GLU A 40 5.79 6.41 -2.07
C GLU A 40 7.19 5.81 -2.18
N GLN A 41 7.86 6.03 -3.30
CA GLN A 41 9.17 5.46 -3.56
C GLN A 41 10.14 6.55 -3.99
N THR A 42 11.29 6.58 -3.33
CA THR A 42 12.47 7.35 -3.74
C THR A 42 13.60 6.40 -4.11
N ALA A 43 14.76 6.93 -4.50
CA ALA A 43 15.97 6.12 -4.71
C ALA A 43 16.45 5.38 -3.44
N GLY A 44 16.14 5.90 -2.24
CA GLY A 44 16.64 5.35 -0.97
C GLY A 44 15.59 4.66 -0.11
N GLU A 45 14.31 4.97 -0.31
CA GLU A 45 13.24 4.55 0.59
C GLU A 45 11.97 4.14 -0.17
N THR A 46 11.21 3.22 0.41
CA THR A 46 9.83 2.95 0.01
C THR A 46 8.96 3.01 1.25
N THR A 47 7.96 3.89 1.22
CA THR A 47 6.98 4.07 2.28
C THR A 47 5.63 3.53 1.81
N LEU A 48 4.93 2.82 2.69
CA LEU A 48 3.66 2.18 2.40
C LEU A 48 2.57 2.72 3.32
N HIS A 49 1.50 3.22 2.74
CA HIS A 49 0.29 3.64 3.44
C HIS A 49 -0.87 2.73 3.05
N SER A 50 -1.76 2.46 4.01
CA SER A 50 -2.95 1.63 3.81
C SER A 50 -4.09 2.10 4.68
N ASN A 51 -5.32 1.87 4.20
CA ASN A 51 -6.56 2.12 4.93
C ASN A 51 -6.79 1.17 6.11
N PHE A 52 -6.00 0.09 6.21
CA PHE A 52 -5.99 -0.84 7.35
C PHE A 52 -4.64 -0.83 8.06
N ASN A 53 -4.66 -1.08 9.37
CA ASN A 53 -3.44 -1.30 10.13
C ASN A 53 -2.78 -2.63 9.73
N TRP A 54 -1.46 -2.73 9.91
CA TRP A 54 -0.69 -3.90 9.50
C TRP A 54 -0.49 -4.91 10.63
N ILE A 55 -0.64 -6.19 10.30
CA ILE A 55 -0.14 -7.31 11.09
C ILE A 55 1.17 -7.76 10.45
N LYS A 56 2.27 -7.65 11.21
CA LYS A 56 3.57 -8.19 10.79
C LYS A 56 3.63 -9.67 11.11
N GLN A 57 3.82 -10.50 10.09
CA GLN A 57 3.92 -11.94 10.20
C GLN A 57 5.34 -12.37 10.57
N ALA A 58 5.49 -13.61 11.04
CA ALA A 58 6.78 -14.18 11.44
C ALA A 58 7.78 -14.28 10.26
N ASP A 59 7.28 -14.43 9.02
CA ASP A 59 8.08 -14.44 7.80
C ASP A 59 8.48 -13.04 7.30
N GLY A 60 8.11 -11.99 8.06
CA GLY A 60 8.38 -10.60 7.73
C GLY A 60 7.35 -9.95 6.78
N SER A 61 6.36 -10.69 6.30
CA SER A 61 5.29 -10.12 5.47
C SER A 61 4.31 -9.26 6.29
N PHE A 62 3.64 -8.32 5.62
CA PHE A 62 2.59 -7.50 6.19
C PHE A 62 1.23 -7.94 5.65
N THR A 63 0.30 -8.22 6.55
CA THR A 63 -1.09 -8.55 6.22
C THR A 63 -1.99 -7.42 6.72
N PRO A 64 -2.94 -6.92 5.91
CA PRO A 64 -3.86 -5.90 6.39
C PRO A 64 -4.79 -6.49 7.45
N ASN A 65 -5.02 -5.74 8.52
CA ASN A 65 -6.00 -6.07 9.55
C ASN A 65 -7.36 -5.46 9.18
N TYR A 66 -8.23 -6.25 8.55
CA TYR A 66 -9.55 -5.79 8.09
C TYR A 66 -10.48 -5.38 9.24
N ASP A 67 -10.20 -5.79 10.47
CA ASP A 67 -10.95 -5.41 11.67
C ASP A 67 -10.38 -4.14 12.34
N SER A 68 -9.29 -3.58 11.81
CA SER A 68 -8.61 -2.41 12.38
C SER A 68 -8.31 -1.36 11.31
N PRO A 69 -9.26 -0.45 11.05
CA PRO A 69 -9.05 0.68 10.15
C PRO A 69 -7.90 1.58 10.63
N ASN A 70 -7.13 2.11 9.68
CA ASN A 70 -6.11 3.12 9.94
C ASN A 70 -6.74 4.52 9.84
N ASN A 71 -7.10 5.10 10.98
CA ASN A 71 -7.72 6.44 11.03
C ASN A 71 -6.83 7.58 10.53
N ASN A 72 -5.52 7.35 10.39
CA ASN A 72 -4.58 8.34 9.86
C ASN A 72 -4.41 8.21 8.33
N PHE A 73 -5.07 7.22 7.71
CA PHE A 73 -5.03 7.06 6.26
C PHE A 73 -5.82 8.19 5.58
N GLN A 74 -5.17 8.85 4.63
CA GLN A 74 -5.78 9.88 3.79
C GLN A 74 -5.80 9.36 2.37
N ASP A 75 -7.00 8.99 1.88
CA ASP A 75 -7.14 8.57 0.49
C ASP A 75 -6.79 9.72 -0.46
N GLN A 76 -6.10 9.40 -1.54
CA GLN A 76 -5.58 10.35 -2.54
C GLN A 76 -6.23 10.03 -3.90
N ASN A 77 -7.55 9.88 -3.92
CA ASN A 77 -8.34 9.46 -5.09
C ASN A 77 -8.57 10.58 -6.11
#